data_AF-A0A0M3K0X0-F1
#
_entry.id   AF-A0A0M3K0X0-F1
#
_cell.length_a   1.000
_cell.length_b   1.000
_cell.length_c   1.000
_cell.angle_alpha   90.00
_cell.angle_beta   90.00
_cell.angle_gamma   90.00
#
_symmetry.space_group_name_H-M   'P 1'
#
loop_
_entity.id
_entity.type
_entity.pdbx_description
1 polymer ?
#
loop_
_entity_poly.entity_id
_entity_poly.type
_entity_poly.pdbx_seq_one_letter_code
_entity_poly.pdbx_strand_id
1 'polypeptide(L)'
;MDKNLKLRYAERLFVPDENTNKNNANSISKSMFKDVRHVCVEPVNPSLYLATQNEIVQLDPRKREKTQMDWADKLNGHEVIMFEYLYDDATTFTLLSNGTAIVNNFMKMMNSYEMDTVEIINEEVTGGSWSPDTHILVVTTREKVYFVSREFDIINEGPLNPTTAGQSELMSVGWGSRETQFQGPSGRKKLDEVTAVKFSLLLLLLLSFFHYL
;
A
#
# COMPACT_ATOMS: atom_id res chain seq x y z
N MET A 1 11.24 -20.82 -20.48
CA MET A 1 12.26 -19.78 -20.77
C MET A 1 12.44 -18.99 -19.48
N ASP A 2 13.38 -19.44 -18.65
CA ASP A 2 13.59 -18.91 -17.31
C ASP A 2 14.24 -17.53 -17.37
N LYS A 3 13.47 -16.49 -17.09
CA LYS A 3 14.00 -15.14 -16.89
C LYS A 3 14.61 -15.07 -15.49
N ASN A 4 15.86 -15.50 -15.40
CA ASN A 4 16.75 -15.18 -14.29
C ASN A 4 16.92 -13.65 -14.22
N LEU A 5 16.09 -12.95 -13.43
CA LEU A 5 16.38 -11.59 -13.00
C LEU A 5 17.58 -11.64 -12.05
N LYS A 6 18.77 -11.40 -12.58
CA LYS A 6 19.94 -11.10 -11.76
C LYS A 6 19.75 -9.67 -11.24
N LEU A 7 19.39 -9.53 -9.95
CA LEU A 7 19.51 -8.28 -9.20
C LEU A 7 20.96 -7.79 -9.34
N ARG A 8 21.19 -6.75 -10.16
CA ARG A 8 22.53 -6.22 -10.46
C ARG A 8 22.97 -5.09 -9.55
N TYR A 9 22.12 -4.63 -8.64
CA TYR A 9 22.48 -3.57 -7.70
C TYR A 9 21.76 -3.79 -6.36
N ALA A 10 22.36 -4.60 -5.50
CA ALA A 10 22.11 -4.51 -4.07
C ALA A 10 23.30 -3.73 -3.51
N GLU A 11 23.13 -2.43 -3.27
CA GLU A 11 24.00 -1.76 -2.32
C GLU A 11 23.83 -2.52 -1.00
N ARG A 12 24.87 -3.25 -0.58
CA ARG A 12 24.86 -3.91 0.71
C ARG A 12 24.62 -2.81 1.73
N LEU A 13 23.46 -2.85 2.39
CA LEU A 13 23.27 -2.17 3.67
C LEU A 13 24.50 -2.48 4.50
N PHE A 14 25.25 -1.45 4.88
CA PHE A 14 26.49 -1.60 5.60
C PHE A 14 26.19 -2.37 6.88
N VAL A 15 26.66 -3.62 6.92
CA VAL A 15 26.66 -4.43 8.12
C VAL A 15 27.93 -4.03 8.87
N PRO A 16 27.85 -3.42 10.07
CA PRO A 16 29.05 -3.01 10.78
C PRO A 16 29.93 -4.23 11.07
N ASP A 17 31.19 -4.15 10.65
CA ASP A 17 32.20 -5.16 10.91
C ASP A 17 32.50 -5.17 12.42
N GLU A 18 32.53 -6.36 13.03
CA GLU A 18 32.63 -6.55 14.50
C GLU A 18 33.95 -6.04 15.12
N ASN A 19 34.88 -5.51 14.32
CA ASN A 19 36.22 -5.10 14.75
C ASN A 19 36.47 -3.59 14.80
N THR A 20 35.46 -2.74 14.67
CA THR A 20 35.66 -1.29 14.78
C THR A 20 35.45 -0.81 16.22
N ASN A 21 36.58 -0.69 16.92
CA ASN A 21 36.89 0.06 18.13
C ASN A 21 35.73 0.86 18.77
N LYS A 22 35.33 0.44 19.97
CA LYS A 22 34.47 1.18 20.90
C LYS A 22 35.13 2.52 21.20
N ASN A 23 34.63 3.62 20.62
CA ASN A 23 34.68 4.97 21.19
C ASN A 23 33.84 5.93 20.31
N ASN A 24 32.66 6.32 20.81
CA ASN A 24 31.85 7.48 20.41
C ASN A 24 31.43 7.64 18.94
N ALA A 25 30.63 6.73 18.38
CA ALA A 25 29.87 7.05 17.17
C ALA A 25 28.52 6.34 17.14
N ASN A 26 27.52 7.05 16.61
CA ASN A 26 26.20 6.64 16.14
C ASN A 26 26.22 5.33 15.33
N SER A 27 26.44 4.19 15.99
CA SER A 27 26.43 2.89 15.35
C SER A 27 25.00 2.38 15.31
N ILE A 28 24.41 2.34 14.12
CA ILE A 28 23.19 1.58 13.85
C ILE A 28 23.55 0.11 14.08
N SER A 29 23.22 -0.43 15.26
CA SER A 29 23.59 -1.78 15.66
C SER A 29 22.67 -2.81 14.98
N LYS A 30 23.20 -3.99 14.63
CA LYS A 30 22.37 -5.13 14.12
C LYS A 30 21.15 -5.44 15.00
N SER A 31 21.22 -5.14 16.30
CA SER A 31 20.11 -5.34 17.23
C SER A 31 18.90 -4.47 16.92
N MET A 32 19.10 -3.30 16.30
CA MET A 32 18.03 -2.36 15.96
C MET A 32 17.05 -2.93 14.92
N PHE A 33 17.51 -3.83 14.05
CA PHE A 33 16.68 -4.41 12.99
C PHE A 33 15.95 -5.70 13.39
N LYS A 34 16.16 -6.22 14.60
CA LYS A 34 15.60 -7.51 15.00
C LYS A 34 14.07 -7.51 15.09
N ASP A 35 13.50 -6.36 15.47
CA ASP A 35 12.07 -6.24 15.77
C ASP A 35 11.31 -5.39 14.74
N VAL A 36 11.96 -5.07 13.61
CA VAL A 36 11.35 -4.30 12.52
C VAL A 36 10.36 -5.19 11.78
N ARG A 37 9.12 -4.71 11.65
CA ARG A 37 8.03 -5.44 11.00
C ARG A 37 7.65 -4.83 9.66
N HIS A 38 7.71 -3.51 9.55
CA HIS A 38 7.44 -2.80 8.30
C HIS A 38 8.52 -1.78 8.03
N VAL A 39 8.73 -1.52 6.73
CA VAL A 39 9.71 -0.54 6.26
C VAL A 39 9.13 0.22 5.08
N CYS A 40 9.37 1.52 5.02
CA CYS A 40 9.13 2.33 3.84
C CYS A 40 10.29 3.30 3.64
N VAL A 41 10.41 3.85 2.43
CA VAL A 41 11.53 4.70 2.02
C VAL A 41 10.97 6.02 1.51
N GLU A 42 11.56 7.13 1.96
CA GLU A 42 11.30 8.43 1.36
C GLU A 42 12.02 8.50 -0.01
N PRO A 43 11.30 8.78 -1.13
CA PRO A 43 11.88 8.66 -2.47
C PRO A 43 12.89 9.76 -2.80
N VAL A 44 12.74 10.97 -2.23
CA VAL A 44 13.54 12.14 -2.59
C VAL A 44 14.81 12.24 -1.73
N ASN A 45 14.65 12.22 -0.42
CA ASN A 45 15.75 12.04 0.51
C ASN A 45 15.65 10.61 1.01
N PRO A 46 16.60 9.70 0.73
CA PRO A 46 16.46 8.27 1.01
C PRO A 46 16.58 7.95 2.51
N SER A 47 15.75 8.59 3.33
CA SER A 47 15.50 8.26 4.71
C SER A 47 14.71 6.95 4.73
N LEU A 48 15.15 6.01 5.58
CA LEU A 48 14.43 4.77 5.83
C LEU A 48 13.54 4.97 7.05
N TYR A 49 12.30 4.53 6.96
CA TYR A 49 11.38 4.49 8.10
C TYR A 49 11.14 3.04 8.46
N LEU A 50 11.36 2.72 9.74
CA LEU A 50 11.28 1.37 10.27
C LEU A 50 10.23 1.34 11.36
N ALA A 51 9.17 0.57 11.17
CA ALA A 51 8.14 0.37 12.17
C ALA A 51 8.42 -0.90 12.97
N THR A 52 8.52 -0.75 14.29
CA THR A 52 8.59 -1.85 15.27
C THR A 52 7.30 -1.88 16.09
N GLN A 53 7.19 -2.79 17.06
CA GLN A 53 6.03 -2.79 17.97
C GLN A 53 5.99 -1.60 18.93
N ASN A 54 7.13 -0.91 19.16
CA ASN A 54 7.24 0.10 20.20
C ASN A 54 7.54 1.49 19.64
N GLU A 55 8.30 1.53 18.55
CA GLU A 55 8.76 2.78 17.96
C GLU A 55 8.74 2.75 16.43
N ILE A 56 8.55 3.92 15.83
CA ILE A 56 8.94 4.21 14.46
C ILE A 56 10.31 4.89 14.50
N VAL A 57 11.23 4.37 13.71
CA VAL A 57 12.56 4.93 13.57
C VAL A 57 12.79 5.45 12.17
N GLN A 58 13.12 6.72 12.08
CA GLN A 58 13.69 7.34 10.89
C GLN A 58 15.21 7.25 10.92
N LEU A 59 15.79 6.71 9.85
CA LEU A 59 17.22 6.65 9.60
C LEU A 59 17.58 7.48 8.38
N ASP A 60 18.43 8.49 8.55
CA ASP A 60 19.07 9.17 7.43
C ASP A 60 20.45 8.53 7.17
N PRO A 61 20.60 7.71 6.11
CA PRO A 61 21.86 7.01 5.86
C PRO A 61 23.00 7.96 5.46
N ARG A 62 22.67 9.16 4.94
CA ARG A 62 23.68 10.14 4.50
C ARG A 62 24.24 10.90 5.70
N LYS A 63 23.39 11.29 6.64
CA LYS A 63 23.79 12.04 7.85
C LYS A 63 24.19 11.16 9.02
N ARG A 64 23.82 9.87 8.99
CA ARG A 64 23.94 8.93 10.13
C ARG A 64 23.21 9.46 11.37
N GLU A 65 22.05 10.07 11.11
CA GLU A 65 21.13 10.57 12.12
C GLU A 65 19.99 9.57 12.30
N LYS A 66 19.59 9.37 13.56
CA LYS A 66 18.46 8.54 13.97
C LYS A 66 17.47 9.46 14.69
N THR A 67 16.22 9.43 14.24
CA THR A 67 15.09 10.02 14.98
C THR A 67 14.12 8.90 15.31
N GLN A 68 13.68 8.84 16.55
CA GLN A 68 12.77 7.81 17.03
C GLN A 68 11.49 8.44 17.60
N MET A 69 10.40 7.72 17.42
CA MET A 69 9.06 8.12 17.81
C MET A 69 8.39 6.93 18.49
N ASP A 70 7.99 7.10 19.75
CA ASP A 70 7.19 6.09 20.45
C ASP A 70 5.75 6.14 19.92
N TRP A 71 5.20 4.97 19.63
CA TRP A 71 3.82 4.82 19.15
C TRP A 71 3.09 3.61 19.77
N ALA A 72 3.71 2.94 20.75
CA ALA A 72 3.19 1.69 21.32
C ALA A 72 1.75 1.85 21.84
N ASP A 73 1.49 2.98 22.50
CA ASP A 73 0.18 3.34 23.04
C ASP A 73 -0.87 3.52 21.94
N LYS A 74 -0.47 3.99 20.75
CA LYS A 74 -1.37 4.19 19.61
C LYS A 74 -1.67 2.89 18.86
N LEU A 75 -0.72 1.96 18.82
CA LEU A 75 -0.99 0.63 18.29
C LEU A 75 -2.05 -0.09 19.12
N ASN A 76 -2.05 0.11 20.44
CA ASN A 76 -3.01 -0.51 21.37
C ASN A 76 -3.14 -2.04 21.18
N GLY A 77 -2.04 -2.70 20.81
CA GLY A 77 -1.99 -4.14 20.53
C GLY A 77 -2.55 -4.59 19.18
N HIS A 78 -3.02 -3.68 18.33
CA HIS A 78 -3.47 -4.00 16.97
C HIS A 78 -2.30 -4.24 16.02
N GLU A 79 -2.52 -5.07 15.01
CA GLU A 79 -1.52 -5.37 13.99
C GLU A 79 -1.45 -4.24 12.96
N VAL A 80 -0.25 -3.99 12.43
CA VAL A 80 -0.04 -3.07 11.33
C VAL A 80 -0.31 -3.80 10.01
N ILE A 81 -1.35 -3.38 9.30
CA ILE A 81 -1.72 -3.95 7.99
C ILE A 81 -0.94 -3.28 6.86
N MET A 82 -0.75 -1.97 6.95
CA MET A 82 -0.03 -1.18 5.94
C MET A 82 0.83 -0.13 6.62
N PHE A 83 2.02 0.10 6.07
CA PHE A 83 2.95 1.15 6.49
C PHE A 83 3.62 1.74 5.26
N GLU A 84 3.32 3.00 4.93
CA GLU A 84 3.74 3.63 3.68
C GLU A 84 4.19 5.08 3.91
N TYR A 85 5.06 5.59 3.04
CA TYR A 85 5.46 6.99 3.06
C TYR A 85 4.65 7.78 2.04
N LEU A 86 3.91 8.78 2.50
CA LEU A 86 3.11 9.66 1.66
C LEU A 86 3.97 10.88 1.28
N TYR A 87 4.40 10.90 0.01
CA TYR A 87 5.40 11.85 -0.48
C TYR A 87 4.90 13.29 -0.63
N ASP A 88 3.59 13.46 -0.74
CA ASP A 88 2.91 14.74 -0.89
C ASP A 88 2.95 15.55 0.40
N ASP A 89 2.69 14.90 1.54
CA ASP A 89 2.71 15.53 2.87
C ASP A 89 4.00 15.26 3.66
N ALA A 90 4.91 14.47 3.10
CA ALA A 90 6.14 14.01 3.75
C ALA A 90 5.90 13.26 5.09
N THR A 91 4.78 12.54 5.18
CA THR A 91 4.36 11.79 6.36
C THR A 91 4.51 10.29 6.16
N THR A 92 4.54 9.54 7.26
CA THR A 92 4.29 8.08 7.20
C THR A 92 2.85 7.80 7.58
N PHE A 93 2.21 6.92 6.83
CA PHE A 93 0.87 6.45 7.07
C PHE A 93 0.89 5.00 7.53
N THR A 94 0.07 4.69 8.53
CA THR A 94 -0.12 3.33 9.04
C THR A 94 -1.60 2.99 9.08
N LEU A 95 -1.99 1.83 8.57
CA LEU A 95 -3.32 1.26 8.77
C LEU A 95 -3.23 0.11 9.75
N LEU A 96 -4.04 0.16 10.81
CA LEU A 96 -4.15 -0.89 11.80
C LEU A 96 -5.28 -1.87 11.48
N SER A 97 -5.16 -3.08 12.02
CA SER A 97 -6.10 -4.17 11.81
C SER A 97 -7.52 -3.89 12.32
N ASN A 98 -7.70 -2.88 13.18
CA ASN A 98 -9.01 -2.44 13.67
C ASN A 98 -9.65 -1.33 12.82
N GLY A 99 -9.02 -0.92 11.71
CA GLY A 99 -9.51 0.17 10.85
C GLY A 99 -9.10 1.58 11.28
N THR A 100 -8.21 1.70 12.25
CA THR A 100 -7.60 2.97 12.64
C THR A 100 -6.39 3.32 11.76
N ALA A 101 -6.31 4.56 11.31
CA ALA A 101 -5.13 5.13 10.68
C ALA A 101 -4.29 5.92 11.69
N ILE A 102 -2.97 5.81 11.55
CA ILE A 102 -2.00 6.65 12.24
C ILE A 102 -1.19 7.40 11.18
N VAL A 103 -1.15 8.73 11.29
CA VAL A 103 -0.35 9.61 10.44
C VAL A 103 0.76 10.22 11.28
N ASN A 104 2.00 10.04 10.86
CA ASN A 104 3.16 10.54 11.59
C ASN A 104 3.95 11.55 10.76
N ASN A 105 4.26 12.69 11.37
CA ASN A 105 5.07 13.76 10.79
C ASN A 105 6.36 13.96 11.58
N PHE A 106 7.50 13.78 10.93
CA PHE A 106 8.83 13.97 11.54
C PHE A 106 9.32 15.38 11.28
N MET A 107 9.26 16.25 12.30
CA MET A 107 9.69 17.64 12.21
C MET A 107 11.20 17.75 12.53
N LYS A 108 12.03 17.35 11.55
CA LYS A 108 13.50 17.27 11.71
C LYS A 108 14.12 18.55 12.29
N MET A 109 13.69 19.73 11.84
CA MET A 109 14.28 21.01 12.27
C MET A 109 14.05 21.31 13.74
N MET A 110 12.97 20.81 14.33
CA MET A 110 12.60 21.05 15.73
C MET A 110 12.94 19.86 16.62
N ASN A 111 13.54 18.80 16.05
CA ASN A 111 13.78 17.54 16.75
C ASN A 111 12.52 17.04 17.48
N SER A 112 11.36 17.21 16.83
CA SER A 112 10.05 16.86 17.35
C SER A 112 9.28 16.04 16.31
N TYR A 113 8.15 15.51 16.73
CA TYR A 113 7.24 14.81 15.86
C TYR A 113 5.79 15.07 16.24
N GLU A 114 4.91 14.90 15.27
CA GLU A 114 3.46 14.93 15.45
C GLU A 114 2.88 13.59 15.00
N MET A 115 1.83 13.17 15.69
CA MET A 115 1.18 11.89 15.46
C MET A 115 -0.31 12.04 15.68
N ASP A 116 -1.05 11.83 14.60
CA ASP A 116 -2.50 11.88 14.59
C ASP A 116 -3.07 10.50 14.38
N THR A 117 -4.24 10.27 14.96
CA THR A 117 -4.95 8.99 14.91
C THR A 117 -6.39 9.26 14.47
N VAL A 118 -6.85 8.53 13.46
CA VAL A 118 -8.19 8.67 12.89
C VAL A 118 -8.80 7.28 12.73
N GLU A 119 -9.97 7.05 13.30
CA GLU A 119 -10.74 5.85 13.02
C GLU A 119 -11.40 5.99 11.64
N ILE A 120 -10.96 5.21 10.66
CA ILE A 120 -11.54 5.23 9.30
C ILE A 120 -12.80 4.36 9.26
N ILE A 121 -12.65 3.13 9.74
CA ILE A 121 -13.73 2.15 9.85
C ILE A 121 -13.64 1.45 11.21
N ASN A 122 -14.78 1.00 11.71
CA ASN A 122 -14.88 0.22 12.96
C ASN A 122 -15.11 -1.26 12.65
N GLU A 123 -14.22 -1.84 11.84
CA GLU A 123 -14.27 -3.24 11.40
C GLU A 123 -12.84 -3.80 11.29
N GLU A 124 -12.70 -5.13 11.34
CA GLU A 124 -11.41 -5.80 11.16
C GLU A 124 -10.94 -5.68 9.70
N VAL A 125 -9.84 -4.94 9.50
CA VAL A 125 -9.20 -4.73 8.20
C VAL A 125 -8.33 -5.93 7.84
N THR A 126 -8.45 -6.39 6.60
CA THR A 126 -7.65 -7.47 6.02
C THR A 126 -6.61 -6.97 5.02
N GLY A 127 -6.74 -5.73 4.55
CA GLY A 127 -5.84 -5.15 3.57
C GLY A 127 -6.09 -3.67 3.35
N GLY A 128 -5.08 -2.97 2.83
CA GLY A 128 -5.19 -1.59 2.41
C GLY A 128 -4.14 -1.26 1.35
N SER A 129 -4.43 -0.26 0.51
CA SER A 129 -3.46 0.29 -0.45
C SER A 129 -3.89 1.70 -0.86
N TRP A 130 -2.93 2.61 -0.90
CA TRP A 130 -3.13 3.90 -1.55
C TRP A 130 -3.17 3.74 -3.08
N SER A 131 -3.90 4.65 -3.73
CA SER A 131 -3.78 4.91 -5.15
C SER A 131 -2.39 5.48 -5.46
N PRO A 132 -1.86 5.30 -6.68
CA PRO A 132 -0.52 5.78 -7.02
C PRO A 132 -0.32 7.30 -6.88
N ASP A 133 -1.42 8.06 -6.97
CA ASP A 133 -1.44 9.50 -6.79
C ASP A 133 -1.71 9.93 -5.34
N THR A 134 -1.81 8.99 -4.40
CA THR A 134 -2.04 9.19 -2.96
C THR A 134 -3.34 9.91 -2.57
N HIS A 135 -4.34 9.96 -3.46
CA HIS A 135 -5.63 10.61 -3.20
C HIS A 135 -6.73 9.67 -2.67
N ILE A 136 -6.65 8.37 -2.98
CA ILE A 136 -7.66 7.38 -2.62
C ILE A 136 -7.00 6.24 -1.88
N LEU A 137 -7.49 5.93 -0.68
CA LEU A 137 -7.14 4.73 0.05
C LEU A 137 -8.22 3.67 -0.20
N VAL A 138 -7.82 2.50 -0.69
CA VAL A 138 -8.70 1.33 -0.72
C VAL A 138 -8.44 0.52 0.54
N VAL A 139 -9.50 0.23 1.31
CA VAL A 139 -9.45 -0.63 2.51
C VAL A 139 -10.37 -1.83 2.30
N THR A 140 -9.93 -3.02 2.69
CA THR A 140 -10.75 -4.23 2.62
C THR A 140 -10.96 -4.83 4.00
N THR A 141 -12.16 -5.33 4.25
CA THR A 141 -12.47 -6.23 5.37
C THR A 141 -12.71 -7.64 4.83
N ARG A 142 -13.23 -8.56 5.64
CA ARG A 142 -13.62 -9.89 5.15
C ARG A 142 -14.80 -9.83 4.17
N GLU A 143 -15.68 -8.83 4.31
CA GLU A 143 -16.95 -8.78 3.60
C GLU A 143 -17.09 -7.59 2.66
N LYS A 144 -16.33 -6.50 2.89
CA LYS A 144 -16.49 -5.23 2.18
C LYS A 144 -15.18 -4.69 1.63
N VAL A 145 -15.32 -3.82 0.64
CA VAL A 145 -14.27 -2.92 0.15
C VAL A 145 -14.75 -1.48 0.33
N TYR A 146 -13.85 -0.63 0.80
CA TYR A 146 -14.06 0.78 1.06
C TYR A 146 -13.12 1.60 0.18
N PHE A 147 -13.66 2.65 -0.41
CA PHE A 147 -12.91 3.72 -1.05
C PHE A 147 -12.95 4.92 -0.12
N VAL A 148 -11.78 5.33 0.34
CA VAL A 148 -11.59 6.35 1.37
C VAL A 148 -10.81 7.51 0.76
N SER A 149 -11.22 8.74 1.03
CA SER A 149 -10.53 9.94 0.57
C SER A 149 -9.20 10.14 1.29
N ARG A 150 -8.43 11.13 0.84
CA ARG A 150 -7.21 11.58 1.51
C ARG A 150 -7.49 12.08 2.94
N GLU A 151 -8.66 12.67 3.16
CA GLU A 151 -9.13 13.19 4.45
C GLU A 151 -9.73 12.09 5.34
N PHE A 152 -9.62 10.82 4.94
CA PHE A 152 -10.16 9.66 5.65
C PHE A 152 -11.69 9.54 5.67
N ASP A 153 -12.39 10.25 4.79
CA ASP A 153 -13.83 10.11 4.60
C ASP A 153 -14.15 8.92 3.68
N ILE A 154 -15.16 8.12 4.03
CA ILE A 154 -15.63 7.04 3.17
C ILE A 154 -16.38 7.64 1.97
N ILE A 155 -15.79 7.51 0.78
CA ILE A 155 -16.40 7.93 -0.49
C ILE A 155 -17.42 6.91 -0.95
N ASN A 156 -17.07 5.62 -0.84
CA ASN A 156 -17.91 4.52 -1.27
C ASN A 156 -17.59 3.24 -0.49
N GLU A 157 -18.59 2.38 -0.32
CA GLU A 157 -18.41 1.02 0.19
C GLU A 157 -19.25 0.04 -0.61
N GLY A 158 -18.79 -1.21 -0.69
CA GLY A 158 -19.53 -2.28 -1.34
C GLY A 158 -19.08 -3.66 -0.88
N PRO A 159 -19.85 -4.72 -1.19
CA PRO A 159 -19.45 -6.08 -0.86
C PRO A 159 -18.17 -6.45 -1.62
N LEU A 160 -17.21 -7.06 -0.92
CA LEU A 160 -15.98 -7.59 -1.51
C LEU A 160 -16.29 -8.72 -2.50
N ASN A 161 -17.32 -9.52 -2.20
CA ASN A 161 -17.82 -10.61 -3.05
C ASN A 161 -19.29 -10.39 -3.39
N PRO A 162 -19.61 -9.51 -4.37
CA PRO A 162 -20.99 -9.27 -4.78
C PRO A 162 -21.62 -10.55 -5.36
N THR A 163 -22.83 -10.87 -4.92
CA THR A 163 -23.61 -12.02 -5.44
C THR A 163 -24.52 -11.65 -6.61
N THR A 164 -24.71 -10.36 -6.85
CA THR A 164 -25.48 -9.83 -7.98
C THR A 164 -24.56 -9.16 -8.99
N ALA A 165 -24.88 -9.30 -10.29
CA ALA A 165 -24.22 -8.51 -11.31
C ALA A 165 -24.56 -7.03 -11.07
N GLY A 166 -23.55 -6.16 -11.08
CA GLY A 166 -23.75 -4.70 -10.97
C GLY A 166 -24.53 -4.15 -12.18
N GLN A 167 -24.94 -2.88 -12.11
CA GLN A 167 -25.74 -2.20 -13.14
C GLN A 167 -25.08 -2.13 -14.54
N SER A 168 -23.83 -2.59 -14.71
CA SER A 168 -23.26 -2.95 -16.00
C SER A 168 -23.81 -4.31 -16.47
N GLU A 169 -25.13 -4.47 -16.52
CA GLU A 169 -25.67 -5.23 -17.65
C GLU A 169 -25.08 -4.56 -18.88
N LEU A 170 -24.31 -5.31 -19.65
CA LEU A 170 -23.94 -4.88 -20.98
C LEU A 170 -25.26 -4.57 -21.68
N MET A 171 -25.61 -3.29 -21.77
CA MET A 171 -26.62 -2.84 -22.70
C MET A 171 -26.05 -3.25 -24.04
N SER A 172 -26.43 -4.43 -24.52
CA SER A 172 -26.20 -4.83 -25.89
C SER A 172 -26.96 -3.76 -26.66
N VAL A 173 -26.24 -2.77 -27.17
CA VAL A 173 -26.76 -1.60 -27.88
C VAL A 173 -27.32 -2.00 -29.25
N GLY A 174 -27.73 -3.26 -29.40
CA GLY A 174 -28.26 -3.83 -30.63
C GLY A 174 -27.24 -3.91 -31.77
N TRP A 175 -25.98 -3.54 -31.56
CA TRP A 175 -24.93 -3.67 -32.59
C TRP A 175 -24.63 -5.16 -32.81
N GLY A 176 -25.28 -5.74 -33.82
CA GLY A 176 -25.29 -7.18 -34.09
C GLY A 176 -26.70 -7.79 -34.17
N SER A 177 -27.77 -7.02 -33.90
CA SER A 177 -29.13 -7.46 -34.22
C SER A 177 -29.30 -7.55 -35.74
N ARG A 178 -30.19 -8.45 -36.21
CA ARG A 178 -30.44 -8.62 -37.65
C ARG A 178 -30.87 -7.32 -38.33
N GLU A 179 -31.49 -6.41 -37.58
CA GLU A 179 -31.99 -5.10 -38.03
C GLU A 179 -30.86 -4.09 -38.25
N THR A 180 -29.76 -4.18 -37.51
CA THR A 180 -28.63 -3.22 -37.57
C THR A 180 -27.40 -3.78 -38.29
N GLN A 181 -27.40 -5.07 -38.65
CA GLN A 181 -26.31 -5.73 -39.37
C GLN A 181 -26.44 -5.50 -40.89
N PHE A 182 -25.39 -4.96 -41.53
CA PHE A 182 -25.27 -4.91 -42.99
C PHE A 182 -25.30 -6.35 -43.55
N GLN A 183 -26.42 -6.75 -44.15
CA GLN A 183 -26.59 -8.05 -44.81
C GLN A 183 -25.96 -7.98 -46.20
N GLY A 184 -24.63 -7.99 -46.28
CA GLY A 184 -23.93 -8.20 -47.55
C GLY A 184 -24.33 -9.55 -48.18
N PRO A 185 -24.18 -9.74 -49.50
CA PRO A 185 -24.77 -10.88 -50.22
C PRO A 185 -24.20 -12.27 -49.88
N SER A 186 -23.21 -12.37 -48.98
CA SER A 186 -22.48 -13.60 -48.71
C SER A 186 -21.90 -13.60 -47.29
N GLY A 187 -22.62 -14.15 -46.30
CA GLY A 187 -22.06 -14.22 -44.94
C GLY A 187 -22.97 -14.79 -43.87
N ARG A 188 -23.33 -16.07 -43.96
CA ARG A 188 -23.65 -16.87 -42.76
C ARG A 188 -22.44 -17.71 -42.40
N LYS A 189 -21.95 -17.58 -41.17
CA LYS A 189 -21.43 -18.69 -40.35
C LYS A 189 -21.42 -18.29 -38.86
N LYS A 190 -21.93 -19.20 -38.04
CA LYS A 190 -22.08 -19.15 -36.58
C LYS A 190 -20.72 -19.24 -35.86
N LEU A 191 -20.77 -18.87 -34.57
CA LEU A 191 -19.87 -19.19 -33.43
C LEU A 191 -18.68 -18.22 -33.25
N ASP A 192 -18.32 -17.74 -32.06
CA ASP A 192 -18.40 -18.34 -30.71
C ASP A 192 -18.81 -17.34 -29.60
N GLU A 193 -19.29 -17.91 -28.49
CA GLU A 193 -19.61 -17.26 -27.22
C GLU A 193 -18.36 -16.61 -26.61
N VAL A 194 -18.36 -15.27 -26.48
CA VAL A 194 -17.27 -14.54 -25.81
C VAL A 194 -17.46 -14.68 -24.31
N THR A 195 -16.75 -15.62 -23.71
CA THR A 195 -16.65 -15.77 -22.25
C THR A 195 -16.12 -14.49 -21.61
N ALA A 196 -16.93 -13.93 -20.72
CA ALA A 196 -16.62 -12.74 -19.93
C ALA A 196 -15.39 -12.96 -19.05
N VAL A 197 -14.39 -12.07 -19.17
CA VAL A 197 -13.24 -12.04 -18.29
C VAL A 197 -13.63 -11.33 -16.99
N LYS A 198 -13.49 -12.03 -15.87
CA LYS A 198 -13.78 -11.57 -14.50
C LYS A 198 -12.92 -10.35 -14.13
N PHE A 199 -13.53 -9.16 -14.03
CA PHE A 199 -12.89 -7.91 -13.61
C PHE A 199 -12.41 -7.89 -12.15
N SER A 200 -12.90 -8.81 -11.31
CA SER A 200 -12.54 -8.90 -9.88
C SER A 200 -11.08 -9.33 -9.64
N LEU A 201 -10.49 -10.16 -10.51
CA LEU A 201 -9.07 -10.50 -10.40
C LEU A 201 -8.14 -9.41 -10.93
N LEU A 202 -8.61 -8.57 -11.86
CA LEU A 202 -7.78 -7.51 -12.46
C LEU A 202 -7.50 -6.38 -11.47
N LEU A 203 -8.46 -6.06 -10.58
CA LEU A 203 -8.28 -5.05 -9.53
C LEU A 203 -7.29 -5.52 -8.44
N LEU A 204 -7.37 -6.80 -8.05
CA LEU A 204 -6.41 -7.41 -7.11
C LEU A 204 -5.02 -7.60 -7.74
N LEU A 205 -4.94 -7.95 -9.03
CA LEU A 205 -3.67 -8.03 -9.76
C LEU A 205 -3.03 -6.65 -9.90
N LEU A 206 -3.79 -5.60 -10.24
CA LEU A 206 -3.26 -4.24 -10.34
C LEU A 206 -2.69 -3.75 -9.01
N LEU A 207 -3.35 -4.03 -7.88
CA LEU A 207 -2.83 -3.70 -6.55
C LEU A 207 -1.55 -4.48 -6.20
N SER A 208 -1.42 -5.75 -6.65
CA SER A 208 -0.20 -6.54 -6.42
C SER A 208 0.99 -6.14 -7.31
N PHE A 209 0.75 -5.49 -8.46
CA PHE A 209 1.82 -5.09 -9.39
C PHE A 209 2.54 -3.80 -8.97
N PHE A 210 1.96 -2.97 -8.11
CA PHE A 210 2.60 -1.73 -7.66
C PHE A 210 3.53 -1.89 -6.45
N HIS A 211 3.57 -3.08 -5.82
CA HIS A 211 4.52 -3.38 -4.73
C HIS A 211 5.89 -3.89 -5.23
N TYR A 212 6.11 -3.98 -6.55
CA TYR A 212 7.37 -4.40 -7.18
C TYR A 212 7.63 -3.59 -8.45
N LEU A 213 7.96 -2.31 -8.31
CA LEU A 213 8.67 -1.51 -9.33
C LEU A 213 9.54 -0.44 -8.65
#